data_AF-A0A090QKA9-F1
#
_entry.id   AF-A0A090QKA9-F1
#
_cell.length_a   1.000
_cell.length_b   1.000
_cell.length_c   1.000
_cell.angle_alpha   90.00
_cell.angle_beta   90.00
_cell.angle_gamma   90.00
#
_symmetry.space_group_name_H-M   'P 1'
#
loop_
_entity.id
_entity.type
_entity.pdbx_description
1 polymer ?
#
loop_
_entity_poly.entity_id
_entity_poly.type
_entity_poly.pdbx_seq_one_letter_code
_entity_poly.pdbx_strand_id
1 'polypeptide(L)'
;MITKQMSKFRLYNNLKDVRERFFDEYLEYVMLFDESVRGLKPGAPIEYRGIRIGTVQKVPLSLPTAREGFTNKDIPVLIRIELGRVNTHAHHTTLAELKESLDKEFKNGLRATLKTGNLLTGALLIDTEVYPDDKMPTESKYANYDIFPTKAGGFAQFQKQISSILTKINDLPVEDTLATLNRTLETSQGTLAAAEKVANELNKLLAKKDTQAIPTEIRESLQQIQETLNGYGPEAAPYQNLQQALDQFEQVMTELQPVLRQLNEKPNSLIFTGEKPADPIPVRGQ
;
A
#
# COMPACT_ATOMS: atom_id res chain seq x y z
N MET A 1 18.26 -25.61 -70.88
CA MET A 1 17.43 -25.55 -69.66
C MET A 1 16.16 -26.33 -69.93
N ILE A 2 15.97 -27.49 -69.28
CA ILE A 2 14.75 -28.28 -69.43
C ILE A 2 13.69 -27.63 -68.56
N THR A 3 12.83 -26.79 -69.15
CA THR A 3 11.65 -26.25 -68.45
C THR A 3 10.68 -27.39 -68.23
N LYS A 4 10.55 -27.84 -66.97
CA LYS A 4 9.55 -28.83 -66.57
C LYS A 4 8.16 -28.30 -66.93
N GLN A 5 7.53 -28.90 -67.93
CA GLN A 5 6.19 -28.56 -68.39
C GLN A 5 5.19 -28.87 -67.25
N MET A 6 4.19 -28.01 -67.05
CA MET A 6 3.12 -28.15 -66.03
C MET A 6 3.48 -27.81 -64.56
N SER A 7 4.40 -26.87 -64.31
CA SER A 7 4.59 -26.30 -62.97
C SER A 7 3.34 -25.50 -62.53
N LYS A 8 2.68 -25.94 -61.45
CA LYS A 8 1.55 -25.23 -60.84
C LYS A 8 2.08 -24.09 -59.97
N PHE A 9 1.75 -22.85 -60.33
CA PHE A 9 2.04 -21.67 -59.52
C PHE A 9 0.75 -21.16 -58.89
N ARG A 10 0.81 -20.78 -57.62
CA ARG A 10 -0.31 -20.14 -56.94
C ARG A 10 -0.31 -18.66 -57.28
N LEU A 11 -1.43 -18.15 -57.80
CA LEU A 11 -1.64 -16.72 -57.94
C LEU A 11 -1.94 -16.12 -56.57
N TYR A 12 -1.20 -15.08 -56.20
CA TYR A 12 -1.39 -14.33 -54.96
C TYR A 12 -2.12 -13.03 -55.25
N ASN A 13 -2.88 -12.53 -54.28
CA ASN A 13 -3.69 -11.33 -54.46
C ASN A 13 -2.85 -10.05 -54.43
N ASN A 14 -1.68 -10.07 -53.77
CA ASN A 14 -0.77 -8.92 -53.69
C ASN A 14 0.68 -9.36 -53.36
N LEU A 15 1.63 -8.42 -53.51
CA LEU A 15 3.06 -8.63 -53.26
C LEU A 15 3.41 -8.90 -51.78
N LYS A 16 2.57 -8.44 -50.84
CA LYS A 16 2.77 -8.69 -49.40
C LYS A 16 2.56 -10.17 -49.08
N ASP A 17 1.52 -10.78 -49.65
CA ASP A 17 1.22 -12.21 -49.48
C ASP A 17 2.36 -13.11 -50.01
N VAL A 18 3.05 -12.67 -51.06
CA VAL A 18 4.24 -13.36 -51.60
C VAL A 18 5.41 -13.25 -50.63
N ARG A 19 5.61 -12.09 -49.99
CA ARG A 19 6.71 -11.85 -49.05
C ARG A 19 6.54 -12.58 -47.72
N GLU A 20 5.31 -12.73 -47.24
CA GLU A 20 5.02 -13.48 -46.02
C GLU A 20 5.26 -15.00 -46.17
N ARG A 21 5.31 -15.52 -47.40
CA ARG A 21 5.59 -16.93 -47.71
C ARG A 21 7.07 -17.31 -47.72
N PHE A 22 8.01 -16.38 -47.63
CA PHE A 22 9.44 -16.73 -47.62
C PHE A 22 9.93 -17.28 -46.27
N PHE A 23 9.05 -17.41 -45.28
CA PHE A 23 9.37 -17.87 -43.93
C PHE A 23 8.62 -19.17 -43.61
N ASP A 24 8.90 -20.22 -44.38
CA ASP A 24 8.29 -21.55 -44.20
C ASP A 24 8.82 -22.30 -42.96
N GLU A 25 9.95 -21.84 -42.39
CA GLU A 25 10.50 -22.35 -41.13
C GLU A 25 10.05 -21.47 -39.96
N TYR A 26 9.21 -22.03 -39.08
CA TYR A 26 8.68 -21.33 -37.93
C TYR A 26 8.47 -22.24 -36.72
N LEU A 27 8.40 -21.63 -35.54
CA LEU A 27 7.97 -22.25 -34.29
C LEU A 27 6.56 -21.75 -33.94
N GLU A 28 5.65 -22.67 -33.63
CA GLU A 28 4.30 -22.33 -33.17
C GLU A 28 4.23 -22.27 -31.65
N TYR A 29 3.64 -21.20 -31.13
CA TYR A 29 3.38 -21.00 -29.71
C TYR A 29 1.95 -20.50 -29.49
N VAL A 30 1.47 -20.67 -28.26
CA VAL A 30 0.22 -20.04 -27.79
C VAL A 30 0.54 -18.95 -26.78
N MET A 31 -0.06 -17.78 -26.96
CA MET A 31 -0.08 -16.71 -25.98
C MET A 31 -1.46 -16.66 -25.32
N LEU A 32 -1.49 -16.56 -24.01
CA LEU A 32 -2.71 -16.46 -23.21
C LEU A 32 -2.84 -15.02 -22.69
N PHE A 33 -3.86 -14.30 -23.13
CA PHE A 33 -4.10 -12.90 -22.71
C PHE A 33 -5.32 -12.80 -21.80
N ASP A 34 -5.15 -12.19 -20.63
CA ASP A 34 -6.22 -11.89 -19.65
C ASP A 34 -6.94 -10.55 -19.93
N GLU A 35 -6.62 -9.92 -21.07
CA GLU A 35 -7.11 -8.63 -21.50
C GLU A 35 -7.78 -8.71 -22.89
N SER A 36 -8.44 -7.63 -23.31
CA SER A 36 -9.16 -7.63 -24.58
C SER A 36 -8.19 -7.71 -25.77
N VAL A 37 -8.32 -8.76 -26.59
CA VAL A 37 -7.60 -8.89 -27.88
C VAL A 37 -8.29 -8.12 -29.03
N ARG A 38 -9.24 -7.22 -28.72
CA ARG A 38 -9.99 -6.48 -29.75
C ARG A 38 -9.05 -5.62 -30.58
N GLY A 39 -9.09 -5.80 -31.90
CA GLY A 39 -8.20 -5.10 -32.82
C GLY A 39 -6.97 -5.92 -33.20
N LEU A 40 -6.70 -7.04 -32.51
CA LEU A 40 -5.74 -8.05 -32.96
C LEU A 40 -6.37 -8.90 -34.06
N LYS A 41 -5.64 -9.12 -35.16
CA LYS A 41 -6.10 -9.87 -36.32
C LYS A 41 -5.04 -10.88 -36.77
N PRO A 42 -5.43 -11.98 -37.44
CA PRO A 42 -4.47 -12.81 -38.16
C PRO A 42 -3.62 -11.96 -39.11
N GLY A 43 -2.32 -12.19 -39.14
CA GLY A 43 -1.34 -11.38 -39.87
C GLY A 43 -0.78 -10.18 -39.10
N ALA A 44 -1.27 -9.89 -37.89
CA ALA A 44 -0.67 -8.86 -37.04
C ALA A 44 0.80 -9.22 -36.72
N PRO A 45 1.71 -8.22 -36.69
CA PRO A 45 3.12 -8.46 -36.46
C PRO A 45 3.36 -8.80 -34.99
N ILE A 46 4.39 -9.64 -34.79
CA ILE A 46 4.98 -9.89 -33.48
C ILE A 46 6.36 -9.28 -33.52
N GLU A 47 6.64 -8.36 -32.61
CA GLU A 47 7.83 -7.54 -32.64
C GLU A 47 8.65 -7.72 -31.38
N TYR A 48 9.98 -7.66 -31.53
CA TYR A 48 10.90 -7.52 -30.42
C TYR A 48 11.59 -6.17 -30.60
N ARG A 49 11.37 -5.24 -29.67
CA ARG A 49 11.90 -3.87 -29.75
C ARG A 49 11.65 -3.21 -31.12
N GLY A 50 10.45 -3.40 -31.68
CA GLY A 50 10.05 -2.86 -32.98
C GLY A 50 10.54 -3.64 -34.22
N ILE A 51 11.26 -4.74 -34.05
CA ILE A 51 11.69 -5.61 -35.14
C ILE A 51 10.72 -6.78 -35.24
N ARG A 52 10.08 -6.97 -36.40
CA ARG A 52 9.15 -8.10 -36.61
C ARG A 52 9.89 -9.43 -36.60
N ILE A 53 9.60 -10.27 -35.61
CA ILE A 53 10.13 -11.62 -35.42
C ILE A 53 9.11 -12.72 -35.77
N GLY A 54 7.83 -12.36 -35.90
CA GLY A 54 6.78 -13.34 -36.12
C GLY A 54 5.47 -12.72 -36.58
N THR A 55 4.45 -13.57 -36.59
CA THR A 55 3.12 -13.25 -37.09
C THR A 55 2.03 -13.96 -36.30
N VAL A 56 0.92 -13.26 -36.03
CA VAL A 56 -0.29 -13.88 -35.47
C VAL A 56 -0.94 -14.79 -36.50
N GLN A 57 -1.05 -16.07 -36.21
CA GLN A 57 -1.67 -17.04 -37.10
C GLN A 57 -3.19 -17.13 -36.89
N LYS A 58 -3.65 -17.15 -35.64
CA LYS A 58 -5.07 -17.29 -35.32
C LYS A 58 -5.44 -16.65 -33.98
N VAL A 59 -6.55 -15.91 -33.97
CA VAL A 59 -7.12 -15.28 -32.77
C VAL A 59 -8.65 -15.33 -32.83
N PRO A 60 -9.33 -15.95 -31.84
CA PRO A 60 -8.78 -16.91 -30.87
C PRO A 60 -8.42 -18.26 -31.54
N LEU A 61 -7.50 -19.01 -30.95
CA LEU A 61 -7.12 -20.36 -31.41
C LEU A 61 -8.31 -21.33 -31.35
N SER A 62 -9.01 -21.34 -30.23
CA SER A 62 -10.23 -22.11 -30.00
C SER A 62 -11.23 -21.23 -29.25
N LEU A 63 -12.51 -21.34 -29.59
CA LEU A 63 -13.58 -20.67 -28.83
C LEU A 63 -13.85 -21.47 -27.56
N PRO A 64 -14.17 -20.82 -26.42
CA PRO A 64 -14.60 -21.51 -25.21
C PRO A 64 -15.72 -22.49 -25.56
N THR A 65 -15.53 -23.77 -25.24
CA THR A 65 -16.59 -24.75 -25.46
C THR A 65 -17.67 -24.59 -24.39
N ALA A 66 -18.92 -24.96 -24.70
CA ALA A 66 -20.03 -24.88 -23.74
C ALA A 66 -19.79 -25.66 -22.42
N ARG A 67 -18.77 -26.54 -22.38
CA ARG A 67 -18.35 -27.29 -21.20
C ARG A 67 -17.33 -26.55 -20.32
N GLU A 68 -16.59 -25.59 -20.86
CA GLU A 68 -15.55 -24.82 -20.15
C GLU A 68 -16.07 -23.48 -19.63
N GLY A 69 -17.26 -23.05 -20.08
CA GLY A 69 -17.88 -21.78 -19.72
C GLY A 69 -17.30 -20.60 -20.51
N PHE A 70 -18.15 -19.60 -20.80
CA PHE A 70 -17.74 -18.36 -21.48
C PHE A 70 -16.86 -17.43 -20.62
N THR A 71 -16.64 -17.80 -19.36
CA THR A 71 -15.87 -17.02 -18.37
C THR A 71 -14.40 -17.39 -18.31
N ASN A 72 -13.89 -18.17 -19.27
CA ASN A 72 -12.46 -18.46 -19.33
C ASN A 72 -11.69 -17.14 -19.43
N LYS A 73 -10.81 -16.89 -18.46
CA LYS A 73 -10.20 -15.55 -18.26
C LYS A 73 -9.22 -15.21 -19.36
N ASP A 74 -8.61 -16.24 -19.97
CA ASP A 74 -7.54 -16.06 -20.93
C ASP A 74 -8.01 -16.36 -22.35
N ILE A 75 -7.59 -15.51 -23.29
CA ILE A 75 -7.88 -15.64 -24.72
C ILE A 75 -6.65 -16.26 -25.40
N PRO A 76 -6.74 -17.50 -25.91
CA PRO A 76 -5.61 -18.16 -26.56
C PRO A 76 -5.39 -17.62 -27.98
N VAL A 77 -4.18 -17.16 -28.25
CA VAL A 77 -3.73 -16.66 -29.55
C VAL A 77 -2.62 -17.55 -30.08
N LEU A 78 -2.83 -18.13 -31.26
CA LEU A 78 -1.80 -18.92 -31.95
C LEU A 78 -0.90 -18.00 -32.76
N ILE A 79 0.40 -18.15 -32.54
CA ILE A 79 1.43 -17.34 -33.18
C ILE A 79 2.50 -18.20 -33.87
N ARG A 80 3.24 -17.58 -34.78
CA ARG A 80 4.43 -18.13 -35.40
C ARG A 80 5.62 -17.21 -35.19
N ILE A 81 6.69 -17.75 -34.63
CA ILE A 81 8.01 -17.10 -34.64
C ILE A 81 8.78 -17.65 -35.84
N GLU A 82 9.20 -16.76 -36.72
CA GLU A 82 9.68 -17.11 -38.06
C GLU A 82 11.21 -17.08 -38.10
N LEU A 83 11.85 -18.22 -38.38
CA LEU A 83 13.32 -18.35 -38.31
C LEU A 83 14.01 -17.35 -39.21
N GLY A 84 13.58 -17.22 -40.47
CA GLY A 84 14.21 -16.29 -41.40
C GLY A 84 14.05 -14.82 -40.99
N ARG A 85 13.07 -14.46 -40.15
CA ARG A 85 12.98 -13.09 -39.59
C ARG A 85 13.98 -12.89 -38.47
N VAL A 86 14.11 -13.86 -37.58
CA VAL A 86 15.08 -13.77 -36.46
C VAL A 86 16.51 -13.87 -37.00
N ASN A 87 16.77 -14.73 -37.99
CA ASN A 87 18.10 -14.98 -38.55
C ASN A 87 18.74 -13.74 -39.21
N THR A 88 17.92 -12.81 -39.71
CA THR A 88 18.44 -11.53 -40.21
C THR A 88 19.16 -10.69 -39.16
N HIS A 89 18.95 -10.97 -37.86
CA HIS A 89 19.50 -10.20 -36.75
C HIS A 89 20.22 -11.05 -35.68
N ALA A 90 20.02 -12.37 -35.65
CA ALA A 90 20.70 -13.31 -34.75
C ALA A 90 21.03 -14.60 -35.51
N HIS A 91 22.28 -15.04 -35.54
CA HIS A 91 22.76 -16.18 -36.36
C HIS A 91 22.20 -17.55 -35.92
N HIS A 92 20.89 -17.75 -35.97
CA HIS A 92 20.25 -19.05 -35.79
C HIS A 92 20.14 -19.75 -37.13
N THR A 93 20.73 -20.94 -37.22
CA THR A 93 20.79 -21.71 -38.47
C THR A 93 19.67 -22.74 -38.52
N THR A 94 19.08 -23.11 -37.37
CA THR A 94 18.01 -24.12 -37.29
C THR A 94 16.87 -23.73 -36.35
N LEU A 95 15.69 -24.36 -36.53
CA LEU A 95 14.55 -24.21 -35.62
C LEU A 95 14.84 -24.72 -34.20
N ALA A 96 15.69 -25.73 -34.06
CA ALA A 96 16.08 -26.27 -32.76
C ALA A 96 16.91 -25.26 -31.94
N GLU A 97 17.88 -24.60 -32.59
CA GLU A 97 18.68 -23.52 -31.98
C GLU A 97 17.81 -22.33 -31.58
N LEU A 98 16.87 -21.94 -32.46
CA LEU A 98 15.93 -20.86 -32.15
C LEU A 98 15.06 -21.20 -30.94
N LYS A 99 14.57 -22.45 -30.87
CA LYS A 99 13.77 -22.92 -29.73
C LYS A 99 14.57 -22.87 -28.43
N GLU A 100 15.80 -23.39 -28.43
CA GLU A 100 16.67 -23.35 -27.25
C GLU A 100 16.98 -21.91 -26.82
N SER A 101 17.20 -21.01 -27.78
CA SER A 101 17.40 -19.59 -27.52
C SER A 101 16.18 -18.95 -26.87
N LEU A 102 14.98 -19.17 -27.42
CA LEU A 102 13.74 -18.67 -26.84
C LEU A 102 13.48 -19.23 -25.44
N ASP A 103 13.75 -20.51 -25.22
CA ASP A 103 13.60 -21.12 -23.89
C ASP A 103 14.54 -20.49 -22.86
N LYS A 104 15.74 -20.05 -23.26
CA LYS A 104 16.65 -19.25 -22.42
C LYS A 104 16.10 -17.85 -22.19
N GLU A 105 15.63 -17.17 -23.22
CA GLU A 105 15.07 -15.82 -23.12
C GLU A 105 13.81 -15.78 -22.24
N PHE A 106 12.95 -16.80 -22.30
CA PHE A 106 11.79 -16.90 -21.43
C PHE A 106 12.19 -16.98 -19.95
N LYS A 107 13.27 -17.73 -19.64
CA LYS A 107 13.84 -17.81 -18.29
C LYS A 107 14.47 -16.47 -17.85
N ASN A 108 15.00 -15.71 -18.80
CA ASN A 108 15.54 -14.37 -18.56
C ASN A 108 14.47 -13.27 -18.51
N GLY A 109 13.19 -13.62 -18.67
CA GLY A 109 12.08 -12.68 -18.51
C GLY A 109 11.45 -12.17 -19.80
N LEU A 110 11.74 -12.76 -20.97
CA LEU A 110 11.04 -12.39 -22.20
C LEU A 110 9.52 -12.61 -22.07
N ARG A 111 8.74 -11.55 -22.22
CA ARG A 111 7.27 -11.57 -22.18
C ARG A 111 6.68 -10.88 -23.40
N ALA A 112 5.52 -11.36 -23.82
CA ALA A 112 4.69 -10.71 -24.83
C ALA A 112 3.60 -9.84 -24.18
N THR A 113 3.35 -8.66 -24.76
CA THR A 113 2.31 -7.71 -24.35
C THR A 113 1.51 -7.29 -25.58
N LEU A 114 0.23 -6.97 -25.41
CA LEU A 114 -0.54 -6.31 -26.46
C LEU A 114 -0.21 -4.81 -26.48
N LYS A 115 0.13 -4.30 -27.66
CA LYS A 115 0.33 -2.86 -27.88
C LYS A 115 -0.51 -2.36 -29.05
N THR A 116 -0.94 -1.11 -28.96
CA THR A 116 -1.65 -0.45 -30.05
C THR A 116 -0.67 -0.10 -31.16
N GLY A 117 -0.75 -0.83 -32.28
CA GLY A 117 0.08 -0.56 -33.46
C GLY A 117 -0.42 0.63 -34.28
N ASN A 118 -1.74 0.86 -34.31
CA ASN A 118 -2.32 2.01 -34.99
C ASN A 118 -3.47 2.61 -34.16
N LEU A 119 -3.26 3.84 -33.68
CA LEU A 119 -4.20 4.57 -32.82
C LEU A 119 -5.50 4.96 -33.55
N LEU A 120 -5.45 5.21 -34.85
CA LEU A 120 -6.64 5.63 -35.64
C LEU A 120 -7.59 4.47 -35.89
N THR A 121 -7.06 3.27 -36.14
CA THR A 121 -7.85 2.08 -36.48
C THR A 121 -8.08 1.15 -35.28
N GLY A 122 -7.37 1.38 -34.18
CA GLY A 122 -7.35 0.49 -33.02
C GLY A 122 -6.69 -0.87 -33.30
N ALA A 123 -5.88 -0.97 -34.36
CA ALA A 123 -5.19 -2.22 -34.68
C ALA A 123 -4.11 -2.51 -33.61
N LEU A 124 -4.14 -3.74 -33.09
CA LEU A 124 -3.15 -4.21 -32.13
C LEU A 124 -2.02 -4.99 -32.83
N LEU A 125 -0.85 -4.95 -32.20
CA LEU A 125 0.27 -5.84 -32.46
C LEU A 125 0.70 -6.52 -31.15
N ILE A 126 1.55 -7.53 -31.27
CA ILE A 126 2.17 -8.17 -30.10
C ILE A 126 3.60 -7.67 -30.01
N ASP A 127 3.95 -7.07 -28.88
CA ASP A 127 5.31 -6.62 -28.60
C ASP A 127 5.95 -7.52 -27.55
N THR A 128 7.22 -7.83 -27.73
CA THR A 128 7.99 -8.71 -26.85
C THR A 128 9.16 -7.96 -26.26
N GLU A 129 9.35 -8.09 -24.95
CA GLU A 129 10.37 -7.37 -24.19
C GLU A 129 10.83 -8.22 -22.99
N VAL A 130 12.05 -7.96 -22.52
CA VAL A 130 12.65 -8.68 -21.39
C VAL A 130 12.36 -7.95 -20.09
N TYR A 131 11.73 -8.66 -19.15
CA TYR A 131 11.44 -8.23 -17.78
C TYR A 131 12.19 -9.14 -16.80
N PRO A 132 13.42 -8.79 -16.38
CA PRO A 132 14.30 -9.70 -15.63
C PRO A 132 13.72 -10.22 -14.30
N ASP A 133 12.82 -9.45 -13.69
CA ASP A 133 12.20 -9.79 -12.40
C ASP A 133 10.95 -10.69 -12.53
N ASP A 134 10.43 -10.88 -13.74
CA ASP A 134 9.23 -11.67 -13.98
C ASP A 134 9.55 -13.17 -13.94
N LYS A 135 8.84 -13.91 -13.10
CA LYS A 135 8.94 -15.38 -13.02
C LYS A 135 8.28 -16.05 -14.22
N MET A 136 8.76 -17.24 -14.57
CA MET A 136 8.11 -18.09 -15.59
C MET A 136 6.66 -18.42 -15.17
N PRO A 137 5.71 -18.47 -16.12
CA PRO A 137 4.37 -18.95 -15.85
C PRO A 137 4.40 -20.41 -15.37
N THR A 138 3.41 -20.77 -14.54
CA THR A 138 3.27 -22.11 -13.97
C THR A 138 2.97 -23.16 -15.05
N GLU A 139 2.18 -22.77 -16.06
CA GLU A 139 1.86 -23.61 -17.20
C GLU A 139 2.83 -23.34 -18.35
N SER A 140 3.38 -24.41 -18.90
CA SER A 140 4.31 -24.36 -20.05
C SER A 140 3.67 -24.78 -21.37
N LYS A 141 2.46 -25.35 -21.33
CA LYS A 141 1.75 -25.87 -22.51
C LYS A 141 0.27 -25.56 -22.49
N TYR A 142 -0.28 -25.32 -23.67
CA TYR A 142 -1.72 -25.19 -23.92
C TYR A 142 -2.11 -26.15 -25.04
N ALA A 143 -2.93 -27.16 -24.73
CA ALA A 143 -3.18 -28.30 -25.60
C ALA A 143 -1.87 -28.94 -26.09
N ASN A 144 -1.58 -28.87 -27.40
CA ASN A 144 -0.37 -29.43 -28.01
C ASN A 144 0.73 -28.38 -28.29
N TYR A 145 0.53 -27.13 -27.86
CA TYR A 145 1.44 -26.03 -28.14
C TYR A 145 2.19 -25.60 -26.88
N ASP A 146 3.44 -25.18 -27.06
CA ASP A 146 4.18 -24.51 -25.99
C ASP A 146 3.64 -23.10 -25.79
N ILE A 147 3.66 -22.63 -24.53
CA ILE A 147 3.21 -21.28 -24.19
C ILE A 147 4.35 -20.29 -24.39
N PHE A 148 4.06 -19.20 -25.10
CA PHE A 148 4.91 -18.00 -25.07
C PHE A 148 4.45 -17.12 -23.90
N PRO A 149 5.30 -16.88 -22.88
CA PRO A 149 4.93 -16.12 -21.69
C PRO A 149 4.39 -14.72 -22.00
N THR A 150 3.27 -14.34 -21.39
CA THR A 150 2.62 -13.03 -21.57
C THR A 150 2.68 -12.18 -20.32
N LYS A 151 2.50 -10.87 -20.49
CA LYS A 151 2.30 -9.87 -19.45
C LYS A 151 1.20 -8.92 -19.92
N ALA A 152 0.39 -8.41 -19.01
CA ALA A 152 -0.63 -7.41 -19.35
C ALA A 152 0.03 -6.13 -19.90
N GLY A 153 -0.56 -5.55 -20.95
CA GLY A 153 -0.09 -4.31 -21.55
C GLY A 153 -0.17 -3.09 -20.62
N GLY A 154 0.73 -2.11 -20.83
CA GLY A 154 0.84 -0.93 -19.97
C GLY A 154 -0.43 -0.06 -19.88
N PHE A 155 -1.22 0.03 -20.96
CA PHE A 155 -2.45 0.82 -20.96
C PHE A 155 -3.56 0.17 -20.13
N ALA A 156 -3.74 -1.15 -20.24
CA ALA A 156 -4.68 -1.89 -19.41
C ALA A 156 -4.30 -1.79 -17.92
N GLN A 157 -3.00 -1.85 -17.61
CA GLN A 157 -2.50 -1.69 -16.26
C GLN A 157 -2.78 -0.29 -15.69
N PHE A 158 -2.60 0.76 -16.49
CA PHE A 158 -2.91 2.13 -16.10
C PHE A 158 -4.40 2.32 -15.75
N GLN A 159 -5.31 1.79 -16.57
CA GLN A 159 -6.76 1.84 -16.30
C GLN A 159 -7.12 1.09 -15.00
N LYS A 160 -6.52 -0.10 -14.79
CA LYS A 160 -6.70 -0.88 -13.55
C LYS A 160 -6.21 -0.09 -12.32
N GLN A 161 -5.07 0.59 -12.42
CA GLN A 161 -4.52 1.39 -11.31
C GLN A 161 -5.40 2.59 -10.96
N ILE A 162 -5.88 3.36 -11.94
CA ILE A 162 -6.82 4.47 -11.69
C ILE A 162 -8.08 3.96 -11.00
N SER A 163 -8.66 2.87 -11.54
CA SER A 163 -9.88 2.29 -10.98
C SER A 163 -9.65 1.86 -9.53
N SER A 164 -8.51 1.23 -9.23
CA SER A 164 -8.16 0.84 -7.85
C SER A 164 -8.01 2.04 -6.91
N ILE A 165 -7.43 3.14 -7.37
CA ILE A 165 -7.32 4.38 -6.57
C ILE A 165 -8.72 4.94 -6.29
N LEU A 166 -9.59 5.01 -7.29
CA LEU A 166 -10.96 5.49 -7.11
C LEU A 166 -11.75 4.62 -6.13
N THR A 167 -11.63 3.30 -6.23
CA THR A 167 -12.23 2.37 -5.27
C THR A 167 -11.70 2.61 -3.86
N LYS A 168 -10.37 2.71 -3.68
CA LYS A 168 -9.77 3.00 -2.37
C LYS A 168 -10.22 4.33 -1.77
N ILE A 169 -10.46 5.35 -2.60
CA ILE A 169 -10.99 6.65 -2.14
C ILE A 169 -12.45 6.52 -1.69
N ASN A 170 -13.27 5.80 -2.46
CA ASN A 170 -14.68 5.57 -2.12
C ASN A 170 -14.84 4.70 -0.86
N ASP A 171 -13.90 3.79 -0.62
CA ASP A 171 -13.92 2.86 0.51
C ASP A 171 -13.22 3.42 1.77
N LEU A 172 -12.85 4.71 1.78
CA LEU A 172 -12.31 5.34 2.99
C LEU A 172 -13.38 5.36 4.09
N PRO A 173 -13.10 4.82 5.29
CA PRO A 173 -14.05 4.81 6.40
C PRO A 173 -14.12 6.20 7.06
N VAL A 174 -14.78 7.14 6.38
CA VAL A 174 -14.94 8.52 6.84
C VAL A 174 -15.80 8.55 8.12
N GLU A 175 -16.82 7.71 8.18
CA GLU A 175 -17.74 7.61 9.32
C GLU A 175 -17.03 7.16 10.60
N ASP A 176 -16.17 6.13 10.52
CA ASP A 176 -15.41 5.64 11.67
C ASP A 176 -14.39 6.68 12.15
N THR A 177 -13.78 7.40 11.20
CA THR A 177 -12.84 8.49 11.50
C THR A 177 -13.56 9.65 12.20
N LEU A 178 -14.72 10.07 11.70
CA LEU A 178 -15.55 11.12 12.31
C LEU A 178 -16.10 10.70 13.67
N ALA A 179 -16.54 9.44 13.83
CA ALA A 179 -17.00 8.92 15.11
C ALA A 179 -15.88 8.92 16.17
N THR A 180 -14.67 8.54 15.78
CA THR A 180 -13.49 8.58 16.66
C THR A 180 -13.15 10.01 17.06
N LEU A 181 -13.16 10.96 16.10
CA LEU A 181 -12.91 12.38 16.39
C LEU A 181 -13.97 12.95 17.34
N ASN A 182 -15.25 12.67 17.11
CA ASN A 182 -16.33 13.11 18.00
C ASN A 182 -16.14 12.56 19.42
N ARG A 183 -15.78 11.28 19.56
CA ARG A 183 -15.54 10.67 20.87
C ARG A 183 -14.32 11.26 21.58
N THR A 184 -13.26 11.60 20.86
CA THR A 184 -12.09 12.30 21.40
C THR A 184 -12.46 13.71 21.85
N LEU A 185 -13.29 14.43 21.09
CA LEU A 185 -13.79 15.76 21.46
C LEU A 185 -14.68 15.71 22.70
N GLU A 186 -15.62 14.78 22.78
CA GLU A 186 -16.46 14.56 23.97
C GLU A 186 -15.63 14.26 25.21
N THR A 187 -14.64 13.37 25.07
CA THR A 187 -13.73 13.02 26.18
C THR A 187 -12.90 14.23 26.61
N SER A 188 -12.42 15.04 25.67
CA SER A 188 -11.66 16.25 25.96
C SER A 188 -12.52 17.30 26.67
N GLN A 189 -13.77 17.50 26.24
CA GLN A 189 -14.72 18.39 26.92
C GLN A 189 -15.00 17.92 28.35
N GLY A 190 -15.17 16.61 28.56
CA GLY A 190 -15.36 16.03 29.89
C GLY A 190 -14.17 16.28 30.81
N THR A 191 -12.94 16.09 30.32
CA THR A 191 -11.71 16.38 31.06
C THR A 191 -11.58 17.85 31.42
N LEU A 192 -11.85 18.76 30.48
CA LEU A 192 -11.82 20.22 30.74
C LEU A 192 -12.84 20.63 31.80
N ALA A 193 -14.06 20.08 31.76
CA ALA A 193 -15.09 20.37 32.77
C ALA A 193 -14.71 19.83 34.16
N ALA A 194 -14.06 18.66 34.22
CA ALA A 194 -13.55 18.12 35.49
C ALA A 194 -12.42 18.99 36.05
N ALA A 195 -11.50 19.42 35.18
CA ALA A 195 -10.40 20.32 35.54
C ALA A 195 -10.91 21.67 36.06
N GLU A 196 -11.92 22.26 35.42
CA GLU A 196 -12.56 23.50 35.87
C GLU A 196 -13.21 23.34 37.25
N LYS A 197 -13.89 22.22 37.51
CA LYS A 197 -14.46 21.91 38.83
C LYS A 197 -13.38 21.81 39.91
N VAL A 198 -12.27 21.14 39.63
CA VAL A 198 -11.14 21.03 40.56
C VAL A 198 -10.55 22.41 40.85
N ALA A 199 -10.30 23.23 39.83
CA ALA A 199 -9.81 24.60 40.00
C ALA A 199 -10.75 25.44 40.88
N ASN A 200 -12.06 25.32 40.66
CA ASN A 200 -13.07 26.03 41.43
C ASN A 200 -13.13 25.59 42.91
N GLU A 201 -13.03 24.29 43.20
CA GLU A 201 -12.99 23.79 44.58
C GLU A 201 -11.68 24.16 45.29
N LEU A 202 -10.54 24.11 44.59
CA LEU A 202 -9.27 24.60 45.12
C LEU A 202 -9.33 26.08 45.48
N ASN A 203 -9.90 26.91 44.60
CA ASN A 203 -10.12 28.33 44.88
C ASN A 203 -10.94 28.57 46.15
N LYS A 204 -12.01 27.80 46.35
CA LYS A 204 -12.84 27.90 47.57
C LYS A 204 -12.09 27.49 48.83
N LEU A 205 -11.24 26.47 48.75
CA LEU A 205 -10.42 26.02 49.88
C LEU A 205 -9.35 27.06 50.25
N LEU A 206 -8.67 27.63 49.24
CA LEU A 206 -7.66 28.67 49.43
C LEU A 206 -8.26 29.99 49.95
N ALA A 207 -9.52 30.29 49.61
CA ALA A 207 -10.23 31.49 50.07
C ALA A 207 -10.74 31.41 51.53
N LYS A 208 -10.69 30.23 52.18
CA LYS A 208 -11.07 30.11 53.60
C LYS A 208 -9.97 30.67 54.51
N LYS A 209 -10.39 31.46 55.52
CA LYS A 209 -9.50 32.19 56.44
C LYS A 209 -8.66 31.32 57.41
N ASP A 210 -8.90 30.01 57.48
CA ASP A 210 -8.18 29.06 58.35
C ASP A 210 -7.02 28.32 57.64
N THR A 211 -6.42 28.93 56.62
CA THR A 211 -5.31 28.35 55.83
C THR A 211 -3.93 28.51 56.48
N GLN A 212 -3.86 28.93 57.75
CA GLN A 212 -2.60 29.10 58.49
C GLN A 212 -1.90 27.78 58.86
N ALA A 213 -2.59 26.64 58.72
CA ALA A 213 -2.01 25.31 58.94
C ALA A 213 -1.53 24.63 57.63
N ILE A 214 -1.65 25.28 56.47
CA ILE A 214 -1.16 24.74 55.20
C ILE A 214 0.31 25.17 55.02
N PRO A 215 1.26 24.23 54.95
CA PRO A 215 2.66 24.50 54.62
C PRO A 215 2.80 25.35 53.35
N THR A 216 3.80 26.24 53.32
CA THR A 216 4.06 27.16 52.21
C THR A 216 4.22 26.43 50.87
N GLU A 217 4.85 25.26 50.91
CA GLU A 217 5.13 24.37 49.77
C GLU A 217 3.84 23.84 49.12
N ILE A 218 2.81 23.58 49.92
CA ILE A 218 1.49 23.13 49.42
C ILE A 218 0.75 24.30 48.78
N ARG A 219 0.90 25.52 49.32
CA ARG A 219 0.27 26.72 48.74
C ARG A 219 0.87 27.07 47.37
N GLU A 220 2.19 26.99 47.24
CA GLU A 220 2.90 27.18 45.96
C GLU A 220 2.49 26.12 44.93
N SER A 221 2.42 24.86 45.33
CA SER A 221 1.98 23.76 44.46
C SER A 221 0.55 23.95 43.96
N LEU A 222 -0.37 24.38 44.83
CA LEU A 222 -1.76 24.66 44.46
C LEU A 222 -1.88 25.88 43.52
N GLN A 223 -1.06 26.90 43.73
CA GLN A 223 -1.02 28.07 42.85
C GLN A 223 -0.48 27.71 41.46
N GLN A 224 0.54 26.85 41.39
CA GLN A 224 1.09 26.37 40.12
C GLN A 224 0.12 25.46 39.36
N ILE A 225 -0.66 24.63 40.07
CA ILE A 225 -1.77 23.87 39.49
C ILE A 225 -2.84 24.83 38.95
N GLN A 226 -3.19 25.89 39.68
CA GLN A 226 -4.18 26.86 39.24
C GLN A 226 -3.73 27.64 37.99
N GLU A 227 -2.47 28.08 37.93
CA GLU A 227 -1.90 28.73 36.74
C GLU A 227 -1.90 27.80 35.53
N THR A 228 -1.54 26.53 35.75
CA THR A 228 -1.58 25.49 34.73
C THR A 228 -3.01 25.29 34.22
N LEU A 229 -4.00 25.19 35.11
CA LEU A 229 -5.42 25.00 34.76
C LEU A 229 -6.04 26.21 34.05
N ASN A 230 -5.66 27.43 34.42
CA ASN A 230 -6.09 28.66 33.73
C ASN A 230 -5.52 28.77 32.30
N GLY A 231 -4.40 28.11 32.02
CA GLY A 231 -3.80 28.03 30.69
C GLY A 231 -4.55 27.16 29.68
N TYR A 232 -5.58 26.40 30.10
CA TYR A 232 -6.36 25.49 29.25
C TYR A 232 -7.77 25.99 28.91
N GLY A 233 -7.89 27.28 28.59
CA GLY A 233 -9.10 27.83 27.96
C GLY A 233 -9.27 27.36 26.49
N PRO A 234 -10.46 27.58 25.89
CA PRO A 234 -10.84 27.08 24.56
C PRO A 234 -9.95 27.50 23.37
N GLU A 235 -8.92 28.34 23.59
CA GLU A 235 -7.96 28.78 22.56
C GLU A 235 -6.54 28.17 22.70
N ALA A 236 -6.27 27.28 23.65
CA ALA A 236 -4.93 26.75 23.87
C ALA A 236 -4.74 25.30 23.38
N ALA A 237 -3.60 25.03 22.72
CA ALA A 237 -3.07 23.69 22.43
C ALA A 237 -1.54 23.65 22.70
N PRO A 238 -0.87 22.49 22.96
CA PRO A 238 -1.39 21.12 23.12
C PRO A 238 -0.92 20.34 24.39
N TYR A 239 -1.65 19.25 24.67
CA TYR A 239 -1.52 18.08 25.56
C TYR A 239 -0.20 17.69 26.28
N GLN A 240 0.98 18.22 25.94
CA GLN A 240 2.26 17.75 26.52
C GLN A 240 2.42 18.11 28.00
N ASN A 241 1.82 19.21 28.44
CA ASN A 241 1.95 19.70 29.82
C ASN A 241 0.93 19.06 30.79
N LEU A 242 -0.05 18.30 30.28
CA LEU A 242 -1.05 17.62 31.12
C LEU A 242 -0.43 16.44 31.86
N GLN A 243 0.42 15.66 31.20
CA GLN A 243 1.09 14.52 31.84
C GLN A 243 1.94 15.00 33.01
N GLN A 244 2.71 16.08 32.82
CA GLN A 244 3.57 16.65 33.84
C GLN A 244 2.77 17.21 35.03
N ALA A 245 1.61 17.82 34.77
CA ALA A 245 0.70 18.28 35.81
C ALA A 245 0.06 17.13 36.59
N LEU A 246 -0.28 16.02 35.93
CA LEU A 246 -0.82 14.81 36.57
C LEU A 246 0.25 14.12 37.43
N ASP A 247 1.48 14.02 36.94
CA ASP A 247 2.60 13.45 37.69
C ASP A 247 2.88 14.29 38.96
N GLN A 248 2.84 15.62 38.84
CA GLN A 248 3.05 16.53 39.97
C GLN A 248 1.89 16.50 40.97
N PHE A 249 0.64 16.33 40.50
CA PHE A 249 -0.52 16.13 41.35
C PHE A 249 -0.45 14.80 42.12
N GLU A 250 -0.03 13.70 41.48
CA GLU A 250 0.16 12.40 42.12
C GLU A 250 1.23 12.47 43.22
N GLN A 251 2.31 13.20 42.98
CA GLN A 251 3.36 13.44 43.95
C GLN A 251 2.83 14.21 45.18
N VAL A 252 2.07 15.29 44.96
CA VAL A 252 1.44 16.06 46.05
C VAL A 252 0.45 15.20 46.84
N MET A 253 -0.36 14.38 46.16
CA MET A 253 -1.30 13.47 46.83
C MET A 253 -0.56 12.43 47.69
N THR A 254 0.60 11.97 47.24
CA THR A 254 1.47 11.04 47.99
C THR A 254 2.06 11.72 49.24
N GLU A 255 2.47 12.98 49.12
CA GLU A 255 3.01 13.78 50.22
C GLU A 255 1.94 14.19 51.25
N LEU A 256 0.67 14.32 50.83
CA LEU A 256 -0.46 14.63 51.71
C LEU A 256 -0.98 13.40 52.50
N GLN A 257 -0.70 12.17 52.06
CA GLN A 257 -1.12 10.94 52.75
C GLN A 257 -0.74 10.89 54.24
N PRO A 258 0.51 11.17 54.66
CA PRO A 258 0.89 11.14 56.08
C PRO A 258 0.17 12.21 56.92
N VAL A 259 -0.13 13.38 56.34
CA VAL A 259 -0.87 14.47 57.00
C VAL A 259 -2.33 14.07 57.20
N LEU A 260 -2.95 13.46 56.19
CA LEU A 260 -4.32 12.92 56.28
C LEU A 260 -4.41 11.76 57.29
N ARG A 261 -3.39 10.89 57.35
CA ARG A 261 -3.30 9.83 58.38
C ARG A 261 -3.15 10.42 59.79
N GLN A 262 -2.32 11.45 59.98
CA GLN A 262 -2.20 12.14 61.28
C GLN A 262 -3.49 12.84 61.72
N LEU A 263 -4.22 13.46 60.79
CA LEU A 263 -5.53 14.07 61.07
C LEU A 263 -6.59 13.02 61.45
N ASN A 264 -6.58 11.86 60.78
CA ASN A 264 -7.53 10.78 61.04
C ASN A 264 -7.20 10.00 62.34
N GLU A 265 -5.91 9.90 62.70
CA GLU A 265 -5.47 9.20 63.92
C GLU A 265 -5.47 10.09 65.17
N LYS A 266 -5.38 11.43 65.05
CA LYS A 266 -5.47 12.37 66.19
C LYS A 266 -6.16 13.70 65.81
N PRO A 267 -7.50 13.80 65.91
CA PRO A 267 -8.23 15.05 65.62
C PRO A 267 -7.94 16.22 66.59
N ASN A 268 -7.18 16.01 67.67
CA ASN A 268 -6.91 17.03 68.70
C ASN A 268 -5.55 17.74 68.61
N SER A 269 -4.81 17.66 67.50
CA SER A 269 -3.47 18.31 67.42
C SER A 269 -3.50 19.82 67.10
N LEU A 270 -4.66 20.42 66.82
CA LEU A 270 -4.77 21.86 66.51
C LEU A 270 -5.02 22.76 67.74
N ILE A 271 -5.10 22.19 68.94
CA ILE A 271 -5.16 22.95 70.18
C ILE A 271 -4.16 22.30 71.13
N PHE A 272 -2.95 22.86 71.24
CA PHE A 272 -2.18 23.06 72.48
C PHE A 272 -0.78 23.56 72.10
N THR A 273 -0.58 24.86 72.35
CA THR A 273 0.71 25.54 72.41
C THR A 273 1.66 24.80 73.35
N GLY A 274 2.90 24.56 72.90
CA GLY A 274 3.93 23.94 73.72
C GLY A 274 4.36 24.84 74.89
N GLU A 275 4.18 24.36 76.12
CA GLU A 275 5.01 24.77 77.24
C GLU A 275 6.32 23.96 77.19
N LYS A 276 7.45 24.69 77.19
CA LYS A 276 8.81 24.14 77.26
C LYS A 276 9.01 23.40 78.59
N PRO A 277 9.65 22.21 78.62
CA PRO A 277 10.18 21.68 79.86
C PRO A 277 11.37 22.54 80.34
N ALA A 278 11.41 22.84 81.64
CA ALA A 278 12.39 23.73 82.27
C ALA A 278 13.80 23.10 82.36
N ASP A 279 14.83 23.95 82.15
CA ASP A 279 16.25 23.60 82.29
C ASP A 279 16.64 23.36 83.76
N PRO A 280 17.42 22.30 84.08
CA PRO A 280 17.89 22.04 85.44
C PRO A 280 19.08 22.95 85.83
N ILE A 281 19.01 23.54 87.03
CA ILE A 281 20.05 24.41 87.60
C ILE A 281 21.01 23.56 88.48
N PRO A 282 22.34 23.62 88.29
CA PRO A 282 23.30 22.94 89.16
C PRO A 282 23.45 23.63 90.52
N VAL A 283 23.50 22.85 91.60
CA VAL A 283 23.76 23.32 92.97
C VAL A 283 25.26 23.55 93.22
N ARG A 284 25.56 24.64 93.93
CA ARG A 284 26.90 25.13 94.28
C ARG A 284 27.52 24.30 95.41
N GLY A 285 28.82 24.04 95.32
CA GLY A 285 29.59 23.36 96.38
C GLY A 285 29.68 24.16 97.69
N GLN A 286 29.70 23.41 98.78
CA GLN A 286 30.42 23.70 100.03
C GLN A 286 31.27 22.48 100.37
#